data_AF-A0A0N9NLS2-F1
#
_entry.id   AF-A0A0N9NLS2-F1
#
_cell.length_a   1.000
_cell.length_b   1.000
_cell.length_c   1.000
_cell.angle_alpha   90.00
_cell.angle_beta   90.00
_cell.angle_gamma   90.00
#
_symmetry.space_group_name_H-M   'P 1'
#
loop_
_entity.id
_entity.type
_entity.pdbx_description
1 polymer ?
#
loop_
_entity_poly.entity_id
_entity_poly.type
_entity_poly.pdbx_seq_one_letter_code
_entity_poly.pdbx_strand_id
1 'polypeptide(L)'
;MSNRNDDGQFLMLLVLLGMGAIAFVIWKFSTALGIDMKAGSTLLIGMVAGVALIGFGWWQETSYSGICSVRGMLPLALWIIWLSMGPAMQQWGSIGPMFAGMTDETRPVEWWANGYTRFGVSLLILGGGYWLVFRQERY
;
A
#
# COMPACT_ATOMS: atom_id res chain seq x y z
N MET A 1 25.10 34.27 21.35
CA MET A 1 24.15 33.37 22.06
C MET A 1 23.24 32.77 20.99
N SER A 2 23.42 31.49 20.66
CA SER A 2 22.64 30.80 19.61
C SER A 2 21.21 30.56 20.11
N ASN A 3 20.22 31.01 19.33
CA ASN A 3 18.80 30.98 19.71
C ASN A 3 18.20 29.61 19.44
N ARG A 4 18.52 28.64 20.30
CA ARG A 4 18.10 27.24 20.23
C ARG A 4 16.56 27.05 20.18
N ASN A 5 15.80 28.06 20.66
CA ASN A 5 14.34 28.05 20.64
C ASN A 5 13.77 28.41 19.25
N ASP A 6 14.38 29.33 18.51
CA ASP A 6 13.91 29.71 17.17
C ASP A 6 14.14 28.57 16.17
N ASP A 7 15.29 27.89 16.26
CA ASP A 7 15.58 26.71 15.44
C ASP A 7 14.58 25.57 15.72
N GLY A 8 14.20 25.39 17.00
CA GLY A 8 13.21 24.40 17.42
C GLY A 8 11.78 24.73 16.93
N GLN A 9 11.38 26.00 17.00
CA GLN A 9 10.09 26.47 16.49
C GLN A 9 10.01 26.36 14.96
N PHE A 10 11.09 26.68 14.27
CA PHE A 10 11.20 26.54 12.82
C PHE A 10 11.10 25.07 12.38
N LEU A 11 11.85 24.17 13.04
CA LEU A 11 11.75 22.72 12.79
C LEU A 11 10.34 22.18 13.07
N MET A 12 9.70 22.61 14.16
CA MET A 12 8.32 22.22 14.47
C MET A 12 7.35 22.68 13.40
N LEU A 13 7.50 23.90 12.89
CA LEU A 13 6.66 24.45 11.83
C LEU A 13 6.85 23.68 10.51
N LEU A 14 8.08 23.29 10.16
CA LEU A 14 8.36 22.43 9.01
C LEU A 14 7.72 21.04 9.15
N VAL A 15 7.78 20.43 10.34
CA VAL A 15 7.14 19.13 10.59
C VAL A 15 5.61 19.24 10.44
N LEU A 16 4.99 20.28 11.01
CA LEU A 16 3.56 20.51 10.91
C LEU A 16 3.12 20.75 9.45
N LEU A 17 3.87 21.56 8.69
CA LEU A 17 3.62 21.76 7.27
C LEU A 17 3.78 20.46 6.48
N GLY A 18 4.81 19.66 6.78
CA GLY A 18 5.02 18.35 6.16
C GLY A 18 3.85 17.40 6.43
N MET A 19 3.40 17.30 7.67
CA MET A 19 2.23 16.49 8.05
C MET A 19 0.95 16.98 7.36
N GLY A 20 0.73 18.30 7.29
CA GLY A 20 -0.40 18.90 6.61
C GLY A 20 -0.40 18.61 5.11
N ALA A 21 0.76 18.69 4.46
CA ALA A 21 0.92 18.34 3.05
C ALA A 21 0.63 16.86 2.78
N ILE A 22 1.15 15.96 3.62
CA ILE A 22 0.87 14.51 3.52
C ILE A 22 -0.63 14.24 3.67
N ALA A 23 -1.27 14.81 4.69
CA ALA A 23 -2.70 14.67 4.91
C ALA A 23 -3.52 15.20 3.71
N PHE A 24 -3.11 16.32 3.12
CA PHE A 24 -3.76 16.88 1.94
C PHE A 24 -3.66 15.96 0.72
N VAL A 25 -2.49 15.35 0.48
CA VAL A 25 -2.29 14.37 -0.60
C VAL A 25 -3.18 13.15 -0.38
N ILE A 26 -3.19 12.59 0.83
CA ILE A 26 -4.05 11.45 1.17
C ILE A 26 -5.52 11.81 0.95
N TRP A 27 -5.95 12.97 1.42
CA TRP A 27 -7.33 13.43 1.25
C TRP A 27 -7.72 13.57 -0.22
N LYS A 28 -6.88 14.19 -1.07
CA LYS A 28 -7.12 14.31 -2.51
C LYS A 28 -7.19 12.95 -3.19
N PHE A 29 -6.28 12.04 -2.84
CA PHE A 29 -6.26 10.68 -3.36
C PHE A 29 -7.50 9.88 -2.96
N SER A 30 -7.86 9.90 -1.68
CA SER A 30 -9.08 9.27 -1.14
C SER A 30 -10.33 9.81 -1.83
N THR A 31 -10.43 11.12 -2.00
CA THR A 31 -11.57 11.77 -2.67
C THR A 31 -11.67 11.35 -4.14
N ALA A 32 -10.53 11.26 -4.85
CA ALA A 32 -10.49 10.83 -6.25
C ALA A 32 -10.98 9.39 -6.44
N LEU A 33 -10.78 8.53 -5.43
CA LEU A 33 -11.19 7.12 -5.45
C LEU A 33 -12.56 6.87 -4.79
N GLY A 34 -13.20 7.91 -4.24
CA GLY A 34 -14.47 7.79 -3.52
C GLY A 34 -14.38 6.96 -2.24
N ILE A 35 -13.21 6.91 -1.60
CA ILE A 35 -12.94 6.12 -0.41
C ILE A 35 -12.62 7.01 0.80
N ASP A 36 -12.78 6.47 2.01
CA ASP A 36 -12.41 7.15 3.24
C ASP A 36 -10.89 7.36 3.35
N MET A 37 -10.47 8.31 4.18
CA MET A 37 -9.06 8.68 4.40
C MET A 37 -8.24 7.53 4.99
N LYS A 38 -8.85 6.68 5.83
CA LYS A 38 -8.21 5.44 6.33
C LYS A 38 -7.93 4.45 5.21
N ALA A 39 -8.88 4.26 4.29
CA ALA A 39 -8.71 3.32 3.18
C ALA A 39 -7.70 3.85 2.16
N GLY A 40 -7.77 5.14 1.82
CA GLY A 40 -6.84 5.74 0.87
C GLY A 40 -5.42 5.88 1.40
N SER A 41 -5.23 6.18 2.70
CA SER A 41 -3.89 6.17 3.30
C SER A 41 -3.25 4.78 3.25
N THR A 42 -4.01 3.74 3.61
CA THR A 42 -3.53 2.36 3.54
C THR A 42 -3.09 2.01 2.14
N LEU A 43 -3.94 2.29 1.14
CA LEU A 43 -3.65 2.04 -0.27
C LEU A 43 -2.40 2.79 -0.74
N LEU A 44 -2.32 4.11 -0.49
CA LEU A 44 -1.17 4.95 -0.84
C LEU A 44 0.13 4.42 -0.24
N ILE A 45 0.13 4.05 1.04
CA ILE A 45 1.31 3.51 1.71
C ILE A 45 1.76 2.22 1.02
N GLY A 46 0.82 1.32 0.69
CA GLY A 46 1.17 0.09 -0.03
C GLY A 46 1.68 0.34 -1.46
N MET A 47 1.13 1.34 -2.17
CA MET A 47 1.64 1.75 -3.48
C MET A 47 3.07 2.30 -3.38
N VAL A 48 3.32 3.20 -2.42
CA VAL A 48 4.65 3.74 -2.17
C VAL A 48 5.63 2.63 -1.77
N ALA A 49 5.21 1.73 -0.88
CA ALA A 49 6.02 0.58 -0.47
C ALA A 49 6.32 -0.38 -1.63
N GLY A 50 5.34 -0.67 -2.48
CA GLY A 50 5.53 -1.49 -3.67
C GLY A 50 6.51 -0.88 -4.66
N VAL A 51 6.40 0.43 -4.94
CA VAL A 51 7.36 1.16 -5.78
C VAL A 51 8.74 1.18 -5.14
N ALA A 52 8.83 1.39 -3.82
CA ALA A 52 10.09 1.37 -3.09
C ALA A 52 10.77 -0.01 -3.15
N LEU A 53 10.01 -1.12 -3.10
CA LEU A 53 10.55 -2.47 -3.27
C LEU A 53 11.10 -2.70 -4.68
N ILE A 54 10.42 -2.22 -5.71
CA ILE A 54 10.92 -2.30 -7.09
C ILE A 54 12.19 -1.46 -7.24
N GLY A 55 12.21 -0.24 -6.69
CA GLY A 55 13.39 0.62 -6.69
C GLY A 55 14.57 0.01 -5.92
N PHE A 56 14.29 -0.65 -4.79
CA PHE A 56 15.29 -1.42 -4.05
C PHE A 56 15.82 -2.58 -4.88
N GLY A 57 14.93 -3.30 -5.57
CA GLY A 57 15.32 -4.37 -6.49
C GLY A 57 16.23 -3.88 -7.61
N TRP A 58 15.94 -2.70 -8.17
CA TRP A 58 16.78 -2.09 -9.20
C TRP A 58 18.15 -1.67 -8.67
N TRP A 59 18.20 -1.07 -7.48
CA TRP A 59 19.48 -0.74 -6.84
C TRP A 59 20.30 -1.99 -6.53
N GLN A 60 19.65 -3.06 -6.07
CA GLN A 60 20.31 -4.35 -5.83
C GLN A 60 20.84 -4.96 -7.12
N GLU A 61 20.11 -4.93 -8.24
CA GLU A 61 20.62 -5.42 -9.54
C GLU A 61 21.92 -4.75 -9.97
N THR A 62 22.09 -3.45 -9.67
CA THR A 62 23.34 -2.74 -9.98
C THR A 62 24.53 -3.13 -9.09
N SER A 63 24.27 -3.76 -7.94
CA SER A 63 25.28 -4.10 -6.93
C SER A 63 25.55 -5.60 -6.79
N TYR A 64 24.53 -6.46 -6.97
CA TYR A 64 24.55 -7.91 -6.77
C TYR A 64 23.49 -8.61 -7.63
N SER A 65 23.85 -9.71 -8.30
CA SER A 65 22.88 -10.56 -9.02
C SER A 65 22.29 -11.63 -8.09
N GLY A 66 20.97 -11.59 -7.83
CA GLY A 66 20.29 -12.60 -7.02
C GLY A 66 18.77 -12.39 -6.91
N ILE A 67 18.13 -13.10 -5.96
CA ILE A 67 16.68 -13.02 -5.65
C ILE A 67 16.23 -11.59 -5.30
N CYS A 68 17.14 -10.73 -4.86
CA CYS A 68 16.86 -9.32 -4.60
C CYS A 68 16.81 -8.45 -5.87
N SER A 69 16.80 -9.05 -7.06
CA SER A 69 16.61 -8.35 -8.32
C SER A 69 15.21 -7.76 -8.48
N VAL A 70 15.00 -6.89 -9.47
CA VAL A 70 13.67 -6.34 -9.80
C VAL A 70 12.66 -7.48 -9.99
N ARG A 71 13.09 -8.56 -10.65
CA ARG A 71 12.26 -9.74 -10.91
C ARG A 71 11.80 -10.45 -9.64
N GLY A 72 12.68 -10.61 -8.65
CA GLY A 72 12.32 -11.25 -7.39
C GLY A 72 11.55 -10.35 -6.43
N MET A 73 11.68 -9.02 -6.57
CA MET A 73 10.92 -8.04 -5.80
C MET A 73 9.52 -7.79 -6.36
N LEU A 74 9.27 -8.08 -7.64
CA LEU A 74 8.00 -7.80 -8.31
C LEU A 74 6.80 -8.56 -7.71
N PRO A 75 6.87 -9.88 -7.43
CA PRO A 75 5.79 -10.59 -6.75
C PRO A 75 5.48 -10.02 -5.36
N LEU A 76 6.52 -9.63 -4.61
CA LEU A 76 6.38 -9.04 -3.28
C LEU A 76 5.75 -7.64 -3.33
N ALA A 77 6.20 -6.81 -4.28
CA ALA A 77 5.66 -5.46 -4.50
C ALA A 77 4.17 -5.52 -4.87
N LEU A 78 3.80 -6.40 -5.80
CA LEU A 78 2.40 -6.62 -6.17
C LEU A 78 1.56 -7.12 -4.99
N TRP A 79 2.13 -8.01 -4.17
CA TRP A 79 1.43 -8.54 -3.00
C TRP A 79 1.16 -7.46 -1.95
N ILE A 80 2.13 -6.57 -1.68
CA ILE A 80 1.94 -5.46 -0.74
C ILE A 80 0.87 -4.49 -1.25
N ILE A 81 0.88 -4.16 -2.54
CA ILE A 81 -0.15 -3.31 -3.16
C ILE A 81 -1.53 -3.98 -3.05
N TRP A 82 -1.60 -5.28 -3.32
CA TRP A 82 -2.85 -6.03 -3.20
C TRP A 82 -3.40 -6.05 -1.77
N LEU A 83 -2.55 -6.24 -0.77
CA LEU A 83 -2.97 -6.18 0.63
C LEU A 83 -3.46 -4.79 1.03
N SER A 84 -2.80 -3.75 0.55
CA SER A 84 -3.14 -2.36 0.86
C SER A 84 -4.44 -1.90 0.23
N MET A 85 -4.84 -2.48 -0.91
CA MET A 85 -6.15 -2.30 -1.52
C MET A 85 -7.30 -2.82 -0.65
N GLY A 86 -7.02 -3.60 0.38
CA GLY A 86 -8.02 -4.27 1.19
C GLY A 86 -9.17 -3.40 1.72
N PRO A 87 -8.89 -2.34 2.50
CA PRO A 87 -9.93 -1.45 3.00
C PRO A 87 -10.68 -0.73 1.86
N ALA A 88 -10.00 -0.39 0.77
CA ALA A 88 -10.62 0.24 -0.40
C ALA A 88 -11.59 -0.74 -1.10
N MET A 89 -11.20 -2.01 -1.26
CA MET A 89 -12.06 -3.06 -1.80
C MET A 89 -13.28 -3.30 -0.93
N GLN A 90 -13.16 -3.26 0.41
CA GLN A 90 -14.32 -3.38 1.30
C GLN A 90 -15.32 -2.23 1.09
N GLN A 91 -14.84 -1.02 0.80
CA GLN A 91 -15.72 0.11 0.51
C GLN A 91 -16.35 0.01 -0.88
N TRP A 92 -15.56 -0.30 -1.91
CA TRP A 92 -16.06 -0.45 -3.28
C TRP A 92 -17.01 -1.64 -3.46
N GLY A 93 -16.74 -2.75 -2.77
CA GLY A 93 -17.56 -3.96 -2.84
C GLY A 93 -18.69 -3.98 -1.83
N SER A 94 -18.95 -2.88 -1.13
CA SER A 94 -19.96 -2.87 -0.10
C SER A 94 -21.39 -2.95 -0.65
N ILE A 95 -22.19 -3.87 -0.12
CA ILE A 95 -23.58 -4.09 -0.55
C ILE A 95 -24.52 -3.44 0.47
N GLY A 96 -25.36 -2.52 0.00
CA GLY A 96 -26.39 -1.89 0.83
C GLY A 96 -25.89 -0.79 1.79
N PRO A 97 -26.82 -0.11 2.47
CA PRO A 97 -26.52 1.01 3.35
C PRO A 97 -25.85 0.56 4.66
N MET A 98 -25.12 1.48 5.30
CA MET A 98 -24.50 1.25 6.61
C MET A 98 -25.54 1.46 7.72
N PHE A 99 -25.70 0.48 8.59
CA PHE A 99 -26.61 0.55 9.74
C PHE A 99 -25.84 0.77 11.05
N ALA A 100 -26.49 1.39 12.03
CA ALA A 100 -25.90 1.60 13.36
C ALA A 100 -25.52 0.25 13.99
N GLY A 101 -24.25 0.12 14.41
CA GLY A 101 -23.70 -1.12 14.97
C GLY A 101 -23.02 -2.04 13.95
N MET A 102 -23.10 -1.76 12.64
CA MET A 102 -22.25 -2.42 11.65
C MET A 102 -20.85 -1.82 11.63
N THR A 103 -19.86 -2.70 11.53
CA THR A 103 -18.46 -2.38 11.29
C THR A 103 -18.11 -2.71 9.83
N ASP A 104 -17.00 -2.18 9.33
CA ASP A 104 -16.50 -2.55 7.99
C ASP A 104 -16.30 -4.07 7.83
N GLU A 105 -16.05 -4.78 8.94
CA GLU A 105 -15.87 -6.23 8.96
C GLU A 105 -17.18 -7.03 8.93
N THR A 106 -18.27 -6.46 9.43
CA THR A 106 -19.59 -7.12 9.49
C THR A 106 -20.51 -6.70 8.35
N ARG A 107 -20.08 -5.72 7.54
CA ARG A 107 -20.82 -5.27 6.37
C ARG A 107 -20.80 -6.35 5.28
N PRO A 108 -21.95 -6.67 4.66
CA PRO A 108 -21.97 -7.56 3.52
C PRO A 108 -21.21 -6.92 2.34
N VAL A 109 -20.27 -7.69 1.78
CA VAL A 109 -19.46 -7.28 0.64
C VAL A 109 -19.60 -8.26 -0.50
N GLU A 110 -19.44 -7.77 -1.72
CA GLU A 110 -19.37 -8.57 -2.93
C GLU A 110 -18.28 -9.65 -2.83
N TRP A 111 -18.51 -10.76 -3.53
CA TRP A 111 -17.65 -11.94 -3.46
C TRP A 111 -16.19 -11.64 -3.81
N TRP A 112 -15.92 -10.66 -4.67
CA TRP A 112 -14.57 -10.25 -5.07
C TRP A 112 -13.85 -9.40 -4.01
N ALA A 113 -14.61 -8.70 -3.15
CA ALA A 113 -14.10 -7.88 -2.06
C ALA A 113 -13.94 -8.68 -0.74
N ASN A 114 -14.51 -9.89 -0.71
CA ASN A 114 -14.45 -10.77 0.45
C ASN A 114 -13.00 -11.15 0.83
N GLY A 115 -12.75 -11.30 2.14
CA GLY A 115 -11.46 -11.68 2.70
C GLY A 115 -10.91 -12.99 2.13
N TYR A 116 -11.78 -13.98 1.87
CA TYR A 116 -11.37 -15.25 1.24
C TYR A 116 -10.79 -15.05 -0.16
N THR A 117 -11.45 -14.24 -1.00
CA THR A 117 -10.96 -13.94 -2.35
C THR A 117 -9.66 -13.15 -2.29
N ARG A 118 -9.57 -12.18 -1.37
CA ARG A 118 -8.34 -11.42 -1.12
C ARG A 118 -7.17 -12.30 -0.71
N PHE A 119 -7.40 -13.28 0.15
CA PHE A 119 -6.39 -14.26 0.53
C PHE A 119 -6.03 -15.19 -0.63
N GLY A 120 -7.01 -15.67 -1.39
CA GLY A 120 -6.79 -16.50 -2.58
C GLY A 120 -5.92 -15.80 -3.63
N VAL A 121 -6.23 -14.54 -3.96
CA VAL A 121 -5.41 -13.74 -4.88
C VAL A 121 -4.02 -13.47 -4.30
N SER A 122 -3.89 -13.28 -2.99
CA SER A 122 -2.58 -13.14 -2.34
C SER A 122 -1.69 -14.36 -2.57
N LEU A 123 -2.24 -15.57 -2.42
CA LEU A 123 -1.53 -16.82 -2.70
C LEU A 123 -1.17 -16.95 -4.18
N LEU A 124 -2.03 -16.51 -5.10
CA LEU A 124 -1.74 -16.50 -6.53
C LEU A 124 -0.62 -15.53 -6.89
N ILE A 125 -0.60 -14.33 -6.30
CA ILE A 125 0.44 -13.33 -6.55
C ILE A 125 1.79 -13.82 -6.04
N LEU A 126 1.87 -14.24 -4.78
CA LEU A 126 3.14 -14.72 -4.22
C LEU A 126 3.55 -16.07 -4.80
N GLY A 127 2.68 -17.07 -4.70
CA GLY A 127 2.97 -18.43 -5.13
C GLY A 127 3.17 -18.53 -6.64
N GLY A 128 2.25 -17.95 -7.42
CA GLY A 128 2.36 -17.91 -8.87
C GLY A 128 3.49 -17.01 -9.35
N GLY A 129 3.66 -15.84 -8.74
CA GLY A 129 4.74 -14.90 -9.07
C GLY A 129 6.12 -15.50 -8.84
N TYR A 130 6.39 -16.06 -7.66
CA TYR A 130 7.67 -16.71 -7.39
C TYR A 130 7.87 -17.99 -8.19
N TRP A 131 6.82 -18.77 -8.45
CA TRP A 131 6.93 -19.93 -9.33
C TRP A 131 7.40 -19.55 -10.74
N LEU A 132 6.90 -18.44 -11.30
CA LEU A 132 7.36 -17.92 -12.60
C LEU A 132 8.82 -17.46 -12.55
N VAL A 133 9.22 -16.77 -11.48
CA VAL A 133 10.61 -16.31 -11.28
C VAL A 133 11.55 -17.51 -11.26
N PHE A 134 11.29 -18.51 -10.41
CA PHE A 134 12.14 -19.70 -10.31
C PHE A 134 12.11 -20.59 -11.56
N ARG A 135 11.01 -20.59 -12.32
CA ARG A 135 10.95 -21.30 -13.60
C ARG A 135 11.91 -20.69 -14.62
N GLN A 136 12.05 -19.37 -14.65
CA GLN A 136 12.92 -18.68 -15.60
C GLN A 136 14.41 -18.77 -15.23
N GLU A 137 14.76 -18.90 -13.96
CA GLU A 137 16.16 -19.10 -13.53
C GLU A 137 16.71 -20.50 -13.87
N ARG A 138 15.85 -21.46 -14.20
CA ARG A 138 16.23 -22.85 -14.54
C ARG A 138 16.56 -23.08 -16.03
N TYR A 139 16.38 -22.09 -16.89
CA TYR A 139 16.69 -22.14 -18.33
C TYR A 139 17.69 -21.05 -18.70
#